data_AF-A0A0A1FER1-F1
#
_entry.id   AF-A0A0A1FER1-F1
#
_cell.length_a   1.000
_cell.length_b   1.000
_cell.length_c   1.000
_cell.angle_alpha   90.00
_cell.angle_beta   90.00
_cell.angle_gamma   90.00
#
_symmetry.space_group_name_H-M   'P 1'
#
loop_
_entity.id
_entity.type
_entity.pdbx_description
1 polymer ?
#
loop_
_entity_poly.entity_id
_entity_poly.type
_entity_poly.pdbx_seq_one_letter_code
_entity_poly.pdbx_strand_id
1 'polypeptide(L)' 'MPEVHTPYEDKDVDFLETLRQKLGLSDIEQVTEWLLKSRIRKQSRNITGRGRAMHLVDRKPSCE' A
#
# COMPACT_ATOMS: atom_id res chain seq x y z
N MET A 1 12.75 9.94 7.00
CA MET A 1 13.46 8.88 6.23
C MET A 1 14.72 9.53 5.65
N PRO A 2 15.77 8.79 5.26
CA PRO A 2 16.87 9.41 4.52
C PRO A 2 16.30 10.12 3.28
N GLU A 3 16.79 11.34 3.01
CA GLU A 3 16.35 12.15 1.87
C GLU A 3 16.90 11.50 0.58
N VAL A 4 16.03 10.80 -0.14
CA VAL A 4 16.37 10.13 -1.40
C VAL A 4 15.59 10.82 -2.51
N HIS A 5 16.28 11.67 -3.28
CA HIS A 5 15.70 12.24 -4.48
C HIS A 5 15.55 11.15 -5.54
N THR A 6 14.32 10.99 -6.03
CA THR A 6 14.02 10.07 -7.12
C THR A 6 13.90 10.91 -8.40
N PRO A 7 14.79 10.71 -9.39
CA PRO A 7 14.63 11.38 -10.68
C PRO A 7 13.40 10.80 -11.38
N TYR A 8 12.57 11.67 -11.95
CA TYR A 8 11.36 11.31 -12.70
C TYR A 8 11.56 11.66 -14.18
N GLU A 9 11.07 10.82 -15.09
CA GLU A 9 10.91 11.21 -16.48
C GLU A 9 9.65 12.05 -16.66
N ASP A 10 9.64 13.00 -17.60
CA ASP A 10 8.52 13.94 -17.80
C ASP A 10 7.16 13.22 -17.96
N LYS A 11 7.15 12.07 -18.62
CA LYS A 11 5.95 11.23 -18.82
C LYS A 11 5.37 10.66 -17.51
N ASP A 12 6.20 10.49 -16.49
CA ASP A 12 5.79 9.96 -15.19
C ASP A 12 5.23 11.07 -14.30
N VAL A 13 5.62 12.34 -14.54
CA VAL A 13 5.18 13.51 -13.76
C VAL A 13 3.67 13.72 -13.89
N ASP A 14 3.11 13.66 -15.10
CA ASP A 14 1.67 13.83 -15.34
C ASP A 14 0.82 12.79 -14.58
N PHE A 15 1.31 11.55 -14.58
CA PHE A 15 0.66 10.46 -13.85
C PHE A 15 0.73 10.67 -12.34
N LEU A 16 1.89 11.09 -11.83
CA LEU A 16 2.09 11.36 -10.41
C LEU A 16 1.26 12.55 -9.93
N GLU A 17 1.12 13.61 -10.72
CA GLU A 17 0.24 14.75 -10.40
C GLU A 17 -1.24 14.35 -10.37
N THR A 18 -1.67 13.52 -11.32
CA THR A 18 -3.03 12.95 -11.30
C THR A 18 -3.28 12.15 -10.02
N LEU A 19 -2.30 11.36 -9.58
CA LEU A 19 -2.39 10.60 -8.33
C LEU A 19 -2.35 11.49 -7.10
N ARG A 20 -1.52 12.54 -7.10
CA ARG A 20 -1.43 13.53 -6.02
C ARG A 20 -2.80 14.15 -5.73
N GLN A 21 -3.48 14.62 -6.77
CA GLN A 21 -4.81 15.23 -6.65
C GLN A 21 -5.84 14.22 -6.12
N LYS A 22 -5.83 12.98 -6.63
CA LYS A 22 -6.75 11.93 -6.19
C LYS A 22 -6.55 11.53 -4.72
N LEU A 23 -5.30 11.50 -4.26
CA LEU A 23 -4.94 11.10 -2.90
C LEU A 23 -4.94 12.29 -1.92
N GLY A 24 -5.11 13.52 -2.42
CA GLY A 24 -5.06 14.74 -1.62
C GLY A 24 -3.70 14.99 -0.98
N LEU A 25 -2.62 14.60 -1.65
CA LEU A 25 -1.25 14.72 -1.12
C LEU A 25 -0.65 16.09 -1.46
N SER A 26 0.24 16.59 -0.60
CA SER A 26 0.79 17.94 -0.76
C SER A 26 1.88 18.00 -1.83
N ASP A 27 2.59 16.90 -2.07
CA ASP A 27 3.76 16.88 -2.95
C ASP A 27 3.92 15.55 -3.73
N ILE A 28 4.63 15.60 -4.86
CA ILE A 28 4.92 14.44 -5.70
C ILE A 28 5.79 13.41 -4.96
N GLU A 29 6.74 13.84 -4.13
CA GLU A 29 7.56 12.90 -3.34
C GLU A 29 6.70 12.08 -2.35
N GLN A 30 5.61 12.66 -1.83
CA GLN A 30 4.68 11.91 -0.99
C GLN A 30 3.90 10.86 -1.79
N VAL A 31 3.59 11.14 -3.05
CA VAL A 31 2.92 10.16 -3.93
C VAL A 31 3.84 8.97 -4.17
N THR A 32 5.13 9.21 -4.42
CA THR A 32 6.09 8.13 -4.67
C THR A 32 6.37 7.32 -3.41
N GLU A 33 6.49 7.98 -2.26
CA GLU A 33 6.57 7.29 -0.97
C GLU A 33 5.32 6.43 -0.72
N TRP A 34 4.13 6.96 -1.01
CA TRP A 34 2.87 6.23 -0.87
C TRP A 34 2.80 5.02 -1.79
N LEU A 35 3.20 5.15 -3.06
CA LEU A 35 3.23 4.06 -4.04
C LEU A 35 4.18 2.95 -3.58
N LEU A 36 5.38 3.32 -3.12
CA LEU A 36 6.38 2.38 -2.63
C LEU A 36 5.87 1.63 -1.39
N LYS A 37 5.38 2.36 -0.37
CA LYS A 37 4.79 1.77 0.84
C LYS A 37 3.62 0.85 0.50
N SER A 38 2.77 1.24 -0.44
CA SER A 38 1.61 0.44 -0.87
C SER A 38 2.05 -0.88 -1.51
N ARG A 39 3.07 -0.83 -2.37
CA ARG A 39 3.65 -2.04 -2.98
C ARG A 39 4.25 -2.97 -1.93
N ILE A 40 5.06 -2.44 -1.02
CA ILE A 40 5.69 -3.22 0.06
C ILE A 40 4.63 -3.87 0.95
N ARG A 41 3.60 -3.14 1.37
CA ARG A 41 2.50 -3.68 2.18
C ARG A 41 1.79 -4.83 1.47
N LYS A 42 1.51 -4.67 0.17
CA LYS A 42 0.87 -5.73 -0.64
C LYS A 42 1.77 -6.97 -0.72
N GLN A 43 3.05 -6.78 -1.00
CA GLN A 43 4.02 -7.87 -1.08
C GLN A 43 4.20 -8.58 0.27
N SER A 44 4.37 -7.83 1.35
CA SER A 44 4.49 -8.37 2.71
C SER A 44 3.25 -9.20 3.11
N ARG A 45 2.05 -8.72 2.80
CA ARG A 45 0.81 -9.49 3.03
C ARG A 45 0.78 -10.81 2.27
N ASN A 46 1.30 -10.83 1.04
CA ASN A 46 1.34 -12.03 0.21
C ASN A 46 2.38 -13.05 0.71
N ILE A 47 3.54 -12.58 1.19
CA ILE A 47 4.63 -13.45 1.66
C ILE A 47 4.30 -14.05 3.02
N THR A 48 3.78 -13.25 3.95
CA THR A 48 3.59 -13.67 5.36
C THR A 48 2.46 -14.69 5.55
N GLY A 49 1.64 -14.96 4.53
CA GLY A 49 0.54 -15.92 4.62
C GLY A 49 -0.56 -15.54 5.61
N ARG A 50 -0.50 -14.36 6.26
CA ARG A 50 -1.45 -13.92 7.29
C ARG A 50 -2.90 -13.93 6.80
N GLY A 51 -3.14 -13.50 5.57
CA GLY A 51 -4.48 -13.54 4.96
C GLY A 51 -4.96 -14.95 4.60
N ARG A 52 -4.09 -15.95 4.72
CA ARG A 52 -4.36 -17.39 4.48
C ARG A 52 -4.27 -18.20 5.78
N ALA A 53 -4.17 -17.54 6.93
CA ALA A 53 -4.15 -18.23 8.22
C ALA A 53 -5.54 -18.84 8.49
N MET A 54 -5.57 -20.13 8.79
CA MET A 54 -6.79 -20.79 9.26
C MET A 54 -6.99 -20.41 10.73
N HIS A 55 -8.13 -19.82 11.05
CA HIS A 55 -8.51 -19.51 12.42
C HIS A 55 -9.46 -20.58 12.93
N LEU A 56 -9.23 -21.06 14.15
CA LEU A 56 -10.17 -21.96 14.81
C LEU A 56 -11.51 -21.22 14.96
N VAL A 57 -12.57 -21.80 14.42
CA VAL A 57 -13.93 -21.28 14.59
C VAL A 57 -14.54 -21.99 15.78
N ASP A 58 -14.64 -21.29 16.91
CA ASP A 58 -15.34 -21.79 18.09
C ASP A 58 -16.85 -21.85 17.80
N ARG A 59 -17.31 -23.01 17.34
CA ARG A 59 -18.75 -23.28 17.24
C ARG A 59 -19.26 -23.52 18.65
N LYS A 60 -19.95 -22.52 19.22
CA LYS A 60 -20.79 -22.76 20.41
C LYS A 60 -21.81 -23.85 20.04
N PRO A 61 -21.96 -24.91 20.84
CA PRO A 61 -23.03 -25.87 20.61
C PRO A 61 -24.36 -25.12 20.73
N SER A 62 -25.15 -25.12 19.65
CA SER A 62 -26.56 -24.74 19.74
C SER A 62 -27.23 -25.86 20.51
N CYS A 63 -27.61 -25.59 21.77
CA CYS A 63 -28.50 -26.48 22.50
C CYS A 63 -29.84 -26.54 21.76
N GLU A 64 -30.21 -27.72 21.29
CA GLU A 64 -31.59 -28.14 21.09
C GLU A 64 -32.06 -28.91 22.32
#